data_AF-A0A7K9BV94-F1
#
_entry.id   AF-A0A7K9BV94-F1
#
_cell.length_a   1.000
_cell.length_b   1.000
_cell.length_c   1.000
_cell.angle_alpha   90.00
_cell.angle_beta   90.00
_cell.angle_gamma   90.00
#
_symmetry.space_group_name_H-M   'P 1'
#
loop_
_entity.id
_entity.type
_entity.pdbx_description
1 polymer ?
#
loop_
_entity_poly.entity_id
_entity_poly.type
_entity_poly.pdbx_seq_one_letter_code
_entity_poly.pdbx_strand_id
1 'polypeptide(L)'
;YDCGAAGIGELRRYLARLREAGLAPSRLHLLGAEGSALLLLQPGLARRRLAAVLRAQPAPFVDVSAGRHCPVLCGPAEAEAIRGHLAALLAHLGAAEAAGAGPVSSSEVAPAGWNLCTIVGVLLGYPAAYTFGTEEGENCLAMTPLRVFTVQASCPRISEGLRVQIYSFSIPESLCAELKEVVDAWCHELKEAFSAQEDFADLRIASEVVSLPAVAL
;
A
#
# COMPACT_ATOMS: atom_id res chain seq x y z
N TYR A 1 10.78 2.21 -3.40
CA TYR A 1 10.96 2.16 -1.92
C TYR A 1 11.85 3.28 -1.42
N ASP A 2 11.52 3.89 -0.27
CA ASP A 2 12.42 4.84 0.39
C ASP A 2 13.40 4.06 1.28
N CYS A 3 14.68 4.07 0.92
CA CYS A 3 15.72 3.28 1.57
C CYS A 3 16.34 4.07 2.73
N GLY A 4 15.64 4.15 3.85
CA GLY A 4 16.23 4.64 5.10
C GLY A 4 17.20 3.62 5.69
N ALA A 5 18.35 4.06 6.21
CA ALA A 5 19.29 3.21 6.94
C ALA A 5 18.78 2.77 8.33
N ALA A 6 17.59 3.23 8.72
CA ALA A 6 17.04 3.01 10.06
C ALA A 6 16.46 1.60 10.21
N GLY A 7 17.18 0.74 10.94
CA GLY A 7 16.70 -0.58 11.31
C GLY A 7 15.55 -0.56 12.33
N ILE A 8 14.97 -1.74 12.59
CA ILE A 8 13.83 -1.94 13.52
C ILE A 8 14.07 -1.26 14.88
N GLY A 9 15.29 -1.37 15.43
CA GLY A 9 15.62 -0.80 16.74
C GLY A 9 15.52 0.73 16.79
N GLU A 10 15.94 1.42 15.73
CA GLU A 10 15.90 2.88 15.64
C GLU A 10 14.48 3.39 15.46
N LEU A 11 13.69 2.72 14.61
CA LEU A 11 12.28 3.05 14.43
C LEU A 11 11.47 2.81 15.69
N ARG A 12 11.74 1.72 16.44
CA ARG A 12 11.12 1.52 17.77
C ARG A 12 11.43 2.66 18.72
N ARG A 13 12.66 3.15 18.75
CA ARG A 13 13.06 4.27 19.60
C ARG A 13 12.37 5.57 19.18
N TYR A 14 12.29 5.83 17.88
CA TYR A 14 11.58 6.99 17.34
C TYR A 14 10.09 6.96 17.70
N LEU A 15 9.42 5.82 17.49
CA LEU A 15 8.01 5.64 17.82
C LEU A 15 7.76 5.78 19.33
N ALA A 16 8.67 5.28 20.17
CA ALA A 16 8.59 5.49 21.62
C ALA A 16 8.62 6.98 21.98
N ARG A 17 9.52 7.76 21.37
CA ARG A 17 9.60 9.22 21.60
C ARG A 17 8.37 9.97 21.08
N LEU A 18 7.83 9.59 19.92
CA LEU A 18 6.57 10.17 19.43
C LEU A 18 5.42 9.90 20.39
N ARG A 19 5.40 8.73 21.05
CA ARG A 19 4.41 8.41 22.08
C ARG A 19 4.62 9.20 23.37
N GLU A 20 5.85 9.35 23.83
CA GLU A 20 6.18 10.22 24.98
C GLU A 20 5.73 11.66 24.72
N ALA A 21 5.79 12.10 23.45
CA ALA A 21 5.28 13.40 23.00
C ALA A 21 3.74 13.44 22.78
N GLY A 22 3.02 12.33 23.00
CA GLY A 22 1.56 12.25 22.84
C GLY A 22 1.06 12.16 21.39
N LEU A 23 1.94 11.93 20.41
CA LEU A 23 1.63 12.01 18.97
C LEU A 23 1.24 10.66 18.33
N ALA A 24 1.36 9.54 19.04
CA ALA A 24 1.05 8.21 18.50
C ALA A 24 0.10 7.43 19.42
N PRO A 25 -1.20 7.75 19.45
CA PRO A 25 -2.14 7.12 20.38
C PRO A 25 -2.39 5.64 20.03
N SER A 26 -2.40 5.30 18.74
CA SER A 26 -2.77 3.97 18.25
C SER A 26 -1.64 2.94 18.34
N ARG A 27 -2.02 1.67 18.37
CA ARG A 27 -1.08 0.54 18.33
C ARG A 27 -0.45 0.42 16.95
N LEU A 28 0.87 0.27 16.91
CA LEU A 28 1.66 0.15 15.69
C LEU A 28 2.37 -1.22 15.64
N HIS A 29 2.65 -1.69 14.43
CA HIS A 29 3.36 -2.93 14.20
C HIS A 29 4.44 -2.76 13.14
N LEU A 30 5.64 -3.24 13.44
CA LEU A 30 6.77 -3.26 12.52
C LEU A 30 6.87 -4.66 11.92
N LEU A 31 6.60 -4.76 10.63
CA LEU A 31 6.68 -6.01 9.88
C LEU A 31 7.98 -6.03 9.06
N GLY A 32 8.89 -6.93 9.41
CA GLY A 32 10.08 -7.20 8.61
C GLY A 32 9.78 -8.21 7.49
N ALA A 33 10.28 -7.92 6.28
CA ALA A 33 10.28 -8.83 5.15
C ALA A 33 11.66 -8.81 4.46
N GLU A 34 12.16 -10.00 4.09
CA GLU A 34 13.38 -10.14 3.27
C GLU A 34 14.63 -9.42 3.82
N GLY A 35 14.74 -9.29 5.15
CA GLY A 35 15.90 -8.71 5.82
C GLY A 35 16.14 -7.21 5.59
N SER A 36 15.37 -6.57 4.70
CA SER A 36 15.61 -5.18 4.27
C SER A 36 14.33 -4.33 4.20
N ALA A 37 13.17 -4.92 3.93
CA ALA A 37 11.91 -4.20 3.89
C ALA A 37 11.29 -4.14 5.29
N LEU A 38 11.05 -2.94 5.79
CA LEU A 38 10.35 -2.72 7.04
C LEU A 38 9.08 -1.91 6.83
N LEU A 39 7.95 -2.51 7.16
CA LEU A 39 6.65 -1.86 7.03
C LEU A 39 6.13 -1.47 8.41
N LEU A 40 5.87 -0.17 8.59
CA LEU A 40 5.15 0.35 9.73
C LEU A 40 3.65 0.30 9.45
N LEU A 41 2.93 -0.49 10.23
CA LEU A 41 1.52 -0.77 10.03
C LEU A 41 0.71 -0.37 11.26
N GLN A 42 -0.54 0.05 11.02
CA GLN A 42 -1.58 -0.01 12.05
C GLN A 42 -2.31 -1.36 11.88
N PRO A 43 -2.15 -2.33 12.81
CA PRO A 43 -2.60 -3.71 12.61
C PRO A 43 -4.07 -3.85 12.21
N GLY A 44 -4.97 -3.16 12.92
CA GLY A 44 -6.39 -3.19 12.61
C GLY A 44 -6.70 -2.70 11.20
N LEU A 45 -6.05 -1.63 10.72
CA LEU A 45 -6.23 -1.11 9.37
C LEU A 45 -5.63 -2.06 8.32
N ALA A 46 -4.42 -2.55 8.54
CA ALA A 46 -3.76 -3.51 7.66
C ALA A 46 -4.61 -4.78 7.48
N ARG A 47 -5.14 -5.34 8.58
CA ARG A 47 -6.03 -6.51 8.56
C ARG A 47 -7.33 -6.22 7.81
N ARG A 48 -7.94 -5.04 8.00
CA ARG A 48 -9.14 -4.64 7.26
C ARG A 48 -8.89 -4.55 5.76
N ARG A 49 -7.76 -3.94 5.34
CA ARG A 49 -7.36 -3.84 3.93
C ARG A 49 -7.12 -5.20 3.30
N LEU A 50 -6.34 -6.06 3.96
CA LEU A 50 -6.13 -7.44 3.52
C LEU A 50 -7.45 -8.20 3.36
N ALA A 51 -8.33 -8.13 4.37
CA ALA A 51 -9.61 -8.80 4.34
C ALA A 51 -10.56 -8.23 3.26
N ALA A 52 -10.50 -6.94 2.97
CA ALA A 52 -11.27 -6.31 1.89
C ALA A 52 -10.84 -6.85 0.53
N VAL A 53 -9.53 -6.87 0.26
CA VAL A 53 -8.99 -7.43 -1.00
C VAL A 53 -9.32 -8.92 -1.14
N LEU A 54 -9.21 -9.70 -0.05
CA LEU A 54 -9.58 -11.11 -0.05
C LEU A 54 -11.06 -11.35 -0.39
N ARG A 55 -11.96 -10.39 -0.12
CA ARG A 55 -13.39 -10.46 -0.48
C ARG A 55 -13.73 -9.84 -1.83
N ALA A 56 -12.91 -8.93 -2.34
CA ALA A 56 -13.15 -8.24 -3.61
C ALA A 56 -13.24 -9.25 -4.77
N GLN A 57 -14.23 -9.12 -5.64
CA GLN A 57 -14.41 -9.94 -6.84
C GLN A 57 -14.80 -9.02 -8.01
N PRO A 58 -13.99 -8.92 -9.09
CA PRO A 58 -12.65 -9.52 -9.25
C PRO A 58 -11.60 -8.89 -8.31
N ALA A 59 -10.46 -9.56 -8.15
CA ALA A 59 -9.32 -8.97 -7.46
C ALA A 59 -8.68 -7.90 -8.35
N PRO A 60 -8.36 -6.69 -7.85
CA PRO A 60 -7.75 -5.65 -8.67
C PRO A 60 -6.22 -5.84 -8.74
N PHE A 61 -5.77 -7.02 -9.17
CA PHE A 61 -4.36 -7.31 -9.40
C PHE A 61 -4.01 -7.10 -10.87
N VAL A 62 -2.92 -6.39 -11.10
CA VAL A 62 -2.44 -6.05 -12.44
C VAL A 62 -1.08 -6.73 -12.64
N ASP A 63 -1.01 -7.64 -13.60
CA ASP A 63 0.23 -8.28 -14.00
C ASP A 63 1.04 -7.35 -14.92
N VAL A 64 2.25 -7.02 -14.45
CA VAL A 64 3.21 -6.14 -15.12
C VAL A 64 4.53 -6.85 -15.42
N SER A 65 4.53 -8.19 -15.47
CA SER A 65 5.72 -9.02 -15.73
C SER A 65 6.46 -8.61 -17.00
N ALA A 66 7.79 -8.69 -17.00
CA ALA A 66 8.66 -8.15 -18.05
C ALA A 66 8.40 -8.79 -19.43
N GLY A 67 8.02 -10.08 -19.45
CA GLY A 67 7.71 -10.80 -20.68
C GLY A 67 6.43 -10.35 -21.38
N ARG A 68 5.64 -9.43 -20.81
CA ARG A 68 4.39 -8.95 -21.40
C ARG A 68 4.61 -7.75 -22.31
N HIS A 69 3.86 -7.71 -23.40
CA HIS A 69 3.79 -6.53 -24.28
C HIS A 69 2.98 -5.37 -23.67
N CYS A 70 2.04 -5.66 -22.77
CA CYS A 70 1.25 -4.66 -22.08
C CYS A 70 0.78 -5.19 -20.70
N PRO A 71 0.47 -4.28 -19.75
CA PRO A 71 -0.13 -4.67 -18.47
C PRO A 71 -1.53 -5.26 -18.66
N VAL A 72 -1.86 -6.28 -17.87
CA VAL A 72 -3.18 -6.93 -17.92
C VAL A 72 -3.70 -7.19 -16.51
N LEU A 73 -5.01 -7.37 -16.37
CA LEU A 73 -5.58 -7.89 -15.14
C LEU A 73 -5.20 -9.37 -14.96
N CYS A 74 -4.87 -9.75 -13.73
CA CYS A 74 -4.55 -11.13 -13.40
C CYS A 74 -5.72 -12.07 -13.67
N GLY A 75 -5.41 -13.27 -14.17
CA GLY A 75 -6.39 -14.34 -14.29
C GLY A 75 -6.79 -14.92 -12.93
N PRO A 76 -7.87 -15.73 -12.85
CA PRO A 76 -8.34 -16.31 -11.59
C PRO A 76 -7.27 -17.11 -10.84
N ALA A 77 -6.46 -17.90 -11.54
CA ALA A 77 -5.41 -18.72 -10.93
C ALA A 77 -4.28 -17.89 -10.32
N GLU A 78 -3.83 -16.85 -11.03
CA GLU A 78 -2.79 -15.91 -10.55
C GLU A 78 -3.31 -15.12 -9.34
N ALA A 79 -4.55 -14.63 -9.43
CA ALA A 79 -5.20 -13.91 -8.34
C ALA A 79 -5.34 -14.81 -7.10
N GLU A 80 -5.65 -16.09 -7.26
CA GLU A 80 -5.76 -17.04 -6.14
C GLU A 80 -4.42 -17.30 -5.44
N ALA A 81 -3.34 -17.42 -6.20
CA ALA A 81 -1.99 -17.54 -5.62
C ALA A 81 -1.65 -16.31 -4.76
N ILE A 82 -1.93 -15.11 -5.26
CA ILE A 82 -1.75 -13.85 -4.51
C ILE A 82 -2.63 -13.84 -3.25
N ARG A 83 -3.90 -14.25 -3.36
CA ARG A 83 -4.81 -14.36 -2.21
C ARG A 83 -4.27 -15.31 -1.15
N GLY A 84 -3.67 -16.43 -1.53
CA GLY A 84 -3.00 -17.35 -0.61
C GLY A 84 -1.94 -16.65 0.24
N HIS A 85 -1.08 -15.85 -0.38
CA HIS A 85 -0.07 -15.05 0.32
C HIS A 85 -0.70 -13.98 1.23
N LEU A 86 -1.72 -13.26 0.76
CA LEU A 86 -2.42 -12.25 1.56
C LEU A 86 -3.17 -12.87 2.75
N ALA A 87 -3.72 -14.07 2.60
CA ALA A 87 -4.37 -14.81 3.67
C ALA A 87 -3.36 -15.27 4.75
N ALA A 88 -2.20 -15.76 4.34
CA ALA A 88 -1.10 -16.09 5.25
C ALA A 88 -0.64 -14.85 6.03
N LEU A 89 -0.48 -13.71 5.35
CA LEU A 89 -0.13 -12.44 5.99
C LEU A 89 -1.22 -11.96 6.97
N LEU A 90 -2.50 -12.09 6.60
CA LEU A 90 -3.62 -11.73 7.47
C LEU A 90 -3.63 -12.57 8.76
N ALA A 91 -3.40 -13.88 8.63
CA ALA A 91 -3.30 -14.79 9.77
C ALA A 91 -2.11 -14.43 10.67
N HIS A 92 -0.94 -14.16 10.07
CA HIS A 92 0.26 -13.73 10.77
C HIS A 92 0.04 -12.44 11.57
N LEU A 93 -0.54 -11.41 10.94
CA LEU A 93 -0.86 -10.14 11.63
C LEU A 93 -1.87 -10.34 12.75
N GLY A 94 -2.84 -11.24 12.57
CA GLY A 94 -3.79 -11.62 13.62
C GLY A 94 -3.10 -12.27 14.84
N ALA A 95 -2.18 -13.20 14.60
CA ALA A 95 -1.39 -13.84 15.65
C ALA A 95 -0.47 -12.85 16.36
N ALA A 96 0.22 -11.98 15.60
CA ALA A 96 1.10 -10.95 16.15
C ALA A 96 0.33 -9.90 16.97
N GLU A 97 -0.90 -9.58 16.57
CA GLU A 97 -1.78 -8.70 17.33
C GLU A 97 -2.21 -9.35 18.64
N ALA A 98 -2.59 -10.63 18.63
CA ALA A 98 -2.99 -11.37 19.83
C ALA A 98 -1.82 -11.57 20.82
N ALA A 99 -0.61 -11.83 20.31
CA ALA A 99 0.57 -12.07 21.14
C ALA A 99 1.18 -10.78 21.72
N GLY A 100 1.02 -9.64 21.05
CA GLY A 100 1.62 -8.39 21.50
C GLY A 100 0.80 -7.70 22.60
N ALA A 101 1.37 -7.54 23.79
CA ALA A 101 0.77 -6.77 24.88
C ALA A 101 1.10 -5.25 24.82
N GLY A 102 2.00 -4.84 23.91
CA GLY A 102 2.56 -3.49 23.87
C GLY A 102 1.99 -2.57 22.79
N PRO A 103 2.22 -1.25 22.92
CA PRO A 103 1.78 -0.24 21.95
C PRO A 103 2.51 -0.34 20.60
N VAL A 104 3.71 -0.92 20.60
CA VAL A 104 4.49 -1.23 19.39
C VAL A 104 4.86 -2.70 19.46
N SER A 105 4.44 -3.48 18.47
CA SER A 105 4.89 -4.86 18.28
C SER A 105 5.75 -4.99 17.03
N SER A 106 6.50 -6.09 16.93
CA SER A 106 7.30 -6.38 15.74
C SER A 106 7.24 -7.87 15.43
N SER A 107 7.26 -8.20 14.15
CA SER A 107 7.36 -9.58 13.68
C SER A 107 8.06 -9.63 12.34
N GLU A 108 8.48 -10.81 11.93
CA GLU A 108 9.09 -11.06 10.64
C GLU A 108 8.27 -12.10 9.88
N VAL A 109 8.22 -11.94 8.57
CA VAL A 109 7.69 -12.94 7.65
C VAL A 109 8.84 -13.40 6.78
N ALA A 110 8.84 -14.69 6.40
CA ALA A 110 9.69 -15.18 5.33
C ALA A 110 8.87 -15.12 4.03
N PRO A 111 9.05 -14.10 3.17
CA PRO A 111 8.28 -13.95 1.94
C PRO A 111 8.78 -14.92 0.86
N ALA A 112 8.54 -16.22 1.02
CA ALA A 112 8.87 -17.17 -0.04
C ALA A 112 7.93 -16.96 -1.24
N GLY A 113 8.44 -16.37 -2.32
CA GLY A 113 7.68 -16.13 -3.56
C GLY A 113 6.64 -15.01 -3.46
N TRP A 114 6.75 -14.12 -2.46
CA TRP A 114 5.85 -12.98 -2.36
C TRP A 114 6.39 -11.81 -3.19
N ASN A 115 5.54 -11.22 -4.02
CA ASN A 115 5.86 -9.93 -4.61
C ASN A 115 5.60 -8.82 -3.57
N LEU A 116 6.67 -8.20 -3.07
CA LEU A 116 6.60 -7.12 -2.08
C LEU A 116 5.85 -5.88 -2.60
N CYS A 117 5.91 -5.59 -3.91
CA CYS A 117 5.16 -4.49 -4.51
C CYS A 117 3.64 -4.75 -4.37
N THR A 118 3.19 -5.98 -4.67
CA THR A 118 1.79 -6.37 -4.51
C THR A 118 1.33 -6.18 -3.07
N ILE A 119 2.10 -6.70 -2.11
CA ILE A 119 1.74 -6.65 -0.69
C ILE A 119 1.72 -5.22 -0.17
N VAL A 120 2.72 -4.42 -0.51
CA VAL A 120 2.80 -3.03 -0.08
C VAL A 120 1.66 -2.21 -0.69
N GLY A 121 1.33 -2.40 -1.97
CA GLY A 121 0.17 -1.76 -2.59
C GLY A 121 -1.14 -2.06 -1.86
N VAL A 122 -1.36 -3.34 -1.50
CA VAL A 122 -2.55 -3.75 -0.72
C VAL A 122 -2.54 -3.15 0.69
N LEU A 123 -1.40 -3.16 1.38
CA LEU A 123 -1.28 -2.63 2.75
C LEU A 123 -1.42 -1.11 2.80
N LEU A 124 -0.96 -0.39 1.77
CA LEU A 124 -1.20 1.05 1.59
C LEU A 124 -2.66 1.35 1.25
N GLY A 125 -3.40 0.34 0.78
CA GLY A 125 -4.81 0.44 0.44
C GLY A 125 -5.01 1.08 -0.93
N TYR A 126 -4.13 0.81 -1.89
CA TYR A 126 -4.34 1.24 -3.27
C TYR A 126 -5.51 0.46 -3.91
N PRO A 127 -6.25 1.11 -4.85
CA PRO A 127 -7.39 0.47 -5.50
C PRO A 127 -6.98 -0.70 -6.40
N ALA A 128 -5.74 -0.72 -6.88
CA ALA A 128 -5.14 -1.83 -7.61
C ALA A 128 -3.70 -2.06 -7.15
N ALA A 129 -3.24 -3.30 -7.22
CA ALA A 129 -1.87 -3.67 -6.86
C ALA A 129 -1.17 -4.37 -8.03
N TYR A 130 0.05 -3.92 -8.33
CA TYR A 130 0.88 -4.51 -9.37
C TYR A 130 1.52 -5.79 -8.87
N THR A 131 1.66 -6.76 -9.77
CA THR A 131 2.34 -8.03 -9.53
C THR A 131 3.23 -8.38 -10.71
N PHE A 132 4.36 -8.99 -10.43
CA PHE A 132 5.34 -9.47 -11.40
C PHE A 132 6.22 -10.55 -10.77
N GLY A 133 6.97 -11.31 -11.56
CA GLY A 133 7.90 -12.32 -11.04
C GLY A 133 9.03 -11.69 -10.22
N THR A 134 9.32 -12.21 -9.02
CA THR A 134 10.39 -11.70 -8.14
C THR A 134 11.81 -11.91 -8.68
N GLU A 135 11.96 -12.83 -9.64
CA GLU A 135 13.22 -13.09 -10.35
C GLU A 135 13.49 -12.06 -11.46
N GLU A 136 12.47 -11.29 -11.86
CA GLU A 136 12.55 -10.29 -12.93
C GLU A 136 12.76 -8.91 -12.31
N GLY A 137 13.96 -8.35 -12.47
CA GLY A 137 14.28 -6.98 -12.03
C GLY A 137 13.63 -5.87 -12.88
N GLU A 138 12.85 -6.25 -13.88
CA GLU A 138 12.22 -5.38 -14.88
C GLU A 138 10.70 -5.60 -14.93
N ASN A 139 9.97 -4.65 -15.49
CA ASN A 139 8.52 -4.73 -15.67
C ASN A 139 8.11 -4.15 -17.04
N CYS A 140 6.91 -4.46 -17.52
CA CYS A 140 6.42 -3.99 -18.82
C CYS A 140 5.90 -2.53 -18.81
N LEU A 141 6.18 -1.74 -17.76
CA LEU A 141 5.64 -0.38 -17.63
C LEU A 141 6.49 0.68 -18.37
N ALA A 142 7.69 0.32 -18.84
CA ALA A 142 8.54 1.23 -19.59
C ALA A 142 7.80 1.77 -20.83
N MET A 143 7.70 3.09 -20.94
CA MET A 143 6.97 3.80 -22.00
C MET A 143 5.47 3.47 -22.10
N THR A 144 4.92 2.71 -21.14
CA THR A 144 3.47 2.46 -21.05
C THR A 144 2.78 3.70 -20.49
N PRO A 145 1.70 4.20 -21.11
CA PRO A 145 0.91 5.28 -20.54
C PRO A 145 0.30 4.86 -19.20
N LEU A 146 0.59 5.63 -18.16
CA LEU A 146 0.12 5.42 -16.80
C LEU A 146 -0.74 6.60 -16.37
N ARG A 147 -1.93 6.30 -15.84
CA ARG A 147 -2.74 7.29 -15.12
C ARG A 147 -2.24 7.38 -13.68
N VAL A 148 -1.58 8.47 -13.37
CA VAL A 148 -1.10 8.77 -12.01
C VAL A 148 -2.21 9.48 -11.27
N PHE A 149 -2.55 8.97 -10.09
CA PHE A 149 -3.47 9.58 -9.15
C PHE A 149 -2.69 10.19 -8.01
N THR A 150 -2.96 11.47 -7.75
CA THR A 150 -2.33 12.22 -6.67
C THR A 150 -3.42 12.70 -5.72
N VAL A 151 -3.25 12.34 -4.44
CA VAL A 151 -4.13 12.81 -3.37
C VAL A 151 -3.36 13.74 -2.47
N GLN A 152 -3.90 14.94 -2.29
CA GLN A 152 -3.33 15.96 -1.43
C GLN A 152 -4.38 16.45 -0.43
N ALA A 153 -3.92 16.80 0.76
CA ALA A 153 -4.75 17.47 1.75
C ALA A 153 -3.91 18.53 2.48
N SER A 154 -4.58 19.57 2.97
CA SER A 154 -3.98 20.58 3.84
C SER A 154 -4.00 20.04 5.27
N CYS A 155 -2.92 20.20 6.03
CA CYS A 155 -2.93 19.93 7.48
C CYS A 155 -2.97 21.27 8.23
N PRO A 156 -4.14 21.73 8.74
CA PRO A 156 -4.27 23.03 9.38
C PRO A 156 -3.43 23.18 10.66
N ARG A 157 -3.09 22.05 11.28
CA ARG A 157 -2.31 21.98 12.52
C ARG A 157 -0.81 22.24 12.32
N ILE A 158 -0.33 22.22 11.08
CA ILE A 158 1.07 22.50 10.72
C ILE A 158 1.13 23.91 10.13
N SER A 159 2.17 24.67 10.47
CA SER A 159 2.35 26.07 10.07
C SER A 159 2.07 26.28 8.57
N GLU A 160 1.31 27.33 8.26
CA GLU A 160 0.90 27.74 6.90
C GLU A 160 -0.09 26.81 6.18
N GLY A 161 -0.71 25.85 6.89
CA GLY A 161 -1.69 24.94 6.27
C GLY A 161 -1.04 24.06 5.20
N LEU A 162 0.14 23.52 5.52
CA LEU A 162 0.97 22.72 4.61
C LEU A 162 0.12 21.72 3.83
N ARG A 163 0.19 21.83 2.49
CA ARG A 163 -0.40 20.84 1.59
C ARG A 163 0.53 19.64 1.48
N VAL A 164 0.09 18.52 1.99
CA VAL A 164 0.82 17.26 1.95
C VAL A 164 0.24 16.32 0.91
N GLN A 165 1.11 15.58 0.23
CA GLN A 165 0.71 14.48 -0.63
C GLN A 165 0.53 13.22 0.22
N ILE A 166 -0.70 12.75 0.32
CA ILE A 166 -1.08 11.58 1.13
C ILE A 166 -0.93 10.29 0.32
N TYR A 167 -1.33 10.33 -0.95
CA TYR A 167 -1.23 9.19 -1.86
C TYR A 167 -0.65 9.61 -3.21
N SER A 168 0.14 8.72 -3.78
CA SER A 168 0.59 8.78 -5.17
C SER A 168 0.73 7.37 -5.69
N PHE A 169 -0.15 6.99 -6.60
CA PHE A 169 -0.12 5.68 -7.25
C PHE A 169 -0.45 5.83 -8.72
N SER A 170 -0.17 4.79 -9.50
CA SER A 170 -0.53 4.74 -10.91
C SER A 170 -1.35 3.49 -11.23
N ILE A 171 -2.11 3.56 -12.31
CA ILE A 171 -2.68 2.39 -12.99
C ILE A 171 -2.35 2.51 -14.50
N PRO A 172 -2.22 1.40 -15.23
CA PRO A 172 -2.08 1.45 -16.68
C PRO A 172 -3.30 2.13 -17.31
N GLU A 173 -3.08 3.09 -18.20
CA GLU A 173 -4.16 3.82 -18.88
C GLU A 173 -5.08 2.85 -19.64
N SER A 174 -4.50 1.79 -20.20
CA SER A 174 -5.21 0.72 -20.91
C SER A 174 -6.22 -0.04 -20.05
N LEU A 175 -6.08 -0.01 -18.71
CA LEU A 175 -6.95 -0.72 -17.76
C LEU A 175 -7.88 0.24 -16.98
N CYS A 176 -7.90 1.53 -17.32
CA CYS A 176 -8.68 2.51 -16.59
C CYS A 176 -10.19 2.25 -16.66
N ALA A 177 -10.69 1.71 -17.77
CA ALA A 177 -12.11 1.40 -17.92
C ALA A 177 -12.51 0.22 -17.01
N GLU A 178 -11.69 -0.82 -16.99
CA GLU A 178 -11.89 -2.04 -16.22
C GLU A 178 -11.74 -1.81 -14.71
N LEU A 179 -10.84 -0.91 -14.32
CA LEU A 179 -10.62 -0.54 -12.91
C LEU A 179 -11.49 0.62 -12.44
N LYS A 180 -12.31 1.22 -13.31
CA LYS A 180 -13.06 2.45 -13.02
C LYS A 180 -13.90 2.32 -11.76
N GLU A 181 -14.70 1.26 -11.64
CA GLU A 181 -15.60 1.07 -10.51
C GLU A 181 -14.82 0.95 -9.19
N VAL A 182 -13.69 0.25 -9.21
CA VAL A 182 -12.84 0.06 -8.03
C VAL A 182 -12.17 1.37 -7.63
N VAL A 183 -11.69 2.16 -8.59
CA VAL A 183 -11.08 3.46 -8.33
C VAL A 183 -12.11 4.48 -7.84
N ASP A 184 -13.33 4.49 -8.41
CA ASP A 184 -14.40 5.38 -8.00
C ASP A 184 -14.87 5.05 -6.57
N ALA A 185 -15.05 3.77 -6.25
CA ALA A 185 -15.37 3.31 -4.90
C ALA A 185 -14.28 3.71 -3.89
N TRP A 186 -13.01 3.47 -4.24
CA TRP A 186 -11.87 3.90 -3.43
C TRP A 186 -11.83 5.42 -3.21
N CYS A 187 -12.08 6.22 -4.24
CA CYS A 187 -12.15 7.68 -4.13
C CYS A 187 -13.29 8.12 -3.21
N HIS A 188 -14.42 7.42 -3.24
CA HIS A 188 -15.57 7.69 -2.38
C HIS A 188 -15.25 7.37 -0.92
N GLU A 189 -14.78 6.16 -0.63
CA GLU A 189 -14.37 5.74 0.72
C GLU A 189 -13.30 6.66 1.31
N LEU A 190 -12.36 7.11 0.48
CA LEU A 190 -11.32 8.07 0.89
C LEU A 190 -11.92 9.42 1.28
N LYS A 191 -12.85 9.96 0.49
CA LYS A 191 -13.55 11.21 0.82
C LYS A 191 -14.35 11.08 2.11
N GLU A 192 -15.05 9.96 2.30
CA GLU A 192 -15.79 9.68 3.54
C GLU A 192 -14.84 9.62 4.75
N ALA A 193 -13.73 8.89 4.63
CA ALA A 193 -12.73 8.79 5.70
C ALA A 193 -12.13 10.15 6.06
N PHE A 194 -11.84 11.00 5.07
CA PHE A 194 -11.37 12.37 5.31
C PHE A 194 -12.45 13.28 5.90
N SER A 195 -13.73 13.05 5.61
CA SER A 195 -14.81 13.82 6.22
C SER A 195 -15.07 13.46 7.69
N ALA A 196 -14.65 12.26 8.12
CA ALA A 196 -14.82 11.75 9.47
C ALA A 196 -13.71 12.14 10.45
N GLN A 197 -12.74 12.98 10.02
CA GLN A 197 -11.59 13.40 10.80
C GLN A 197 -11.36 14.92 10.66
N GLU A 198 -10.63 15.52 11.60
CA GLU A 198 -10.40 16.98 11.67
C GLU A 198 -8.92 17.40 11.48
N ASP A 199 -8.01 16.44 11.33
CA ASP A 199 -6.57 16.67 11.18
C ASP A 199 -6.17 17.18 9.78
N PHE A 200 -6.94 16.80 8.76
CA PHE A 200 -6.73 17.18 7.36
C PHE A 200 -7.98 17.83 6.75
N ALA A 201 -7.76 18.84 5.91
CA ALA A 201 -8.80 19.59 5.19
C ALA A 201 -8.46 19.70 3.69
N ASP A 202 -9.38 20.23 2.89
CA ASP A 202 -9.20 20.52 1.46
C ASP A 202 -8.64 19.33 0.64
N LEU A 203 -9.23 18.16 0.85
CA LEU A 203 -8.89 16.95 0.10
C LEU A 203 -9.05 17.19 -1.39
N ARG A 204 -7.97 17.01 -2.13
CA ARG A 204 -7.91 17.10 -3.58
C ARG A 204 -7.42 15.77 -4.14
N ILE A 205 -8.21 15.19 -5.04
CA ILE A 205 -7.83 14.03 -5.84
C ILE A 205 -7.68 14.53 -7.28
N ALA A 206 -6.48 14.39 -7.83
CA ALA A 206 -6.17 14.72 -9.22
C ALA A 206 -5.67 13.48 -9.94
N SER A 207 -5.80 13.46 -11.27
CA SER A 207 -5.14 12.46 -12.09
C SER A 207 -4.59 13.07 -13.38
N GLU A 208 -3.48 12.51 -13.86
CA GLU A 208 -2.84 12.86 -15.12
C GLU A 208 -2.29 11.60 -15.79
N VAL A 209 -2.08 11.67 -17.11
CA VAL A 209 -1.49 10.56 -17.87
C VAL A 209 -0.05 10.90 -18.19
N VAL A 210 0.87 10.00 -17.82
CA VAL A 210 2.31 10.14 -18.05
C VAL A 210 2.86 8.90 -18.72
N SER A 211 3.93 9.06 -19.50
CA SER A 211 4.73 7.96 -20.04
C SER A 211 6.17 8.19 -19.63
N LEU A 212 6.74 7.24 -18.88
CA LEU A 212 8.08 7.34 -18.33
C LEU A 212 8.97 6.22 -18.89
N PRO A 213 10.26 6.50 -19.14
CA PRO A 213 11.18 5.50 -19.67
C PRO A 213 11.44 4.36 -18.67
N ALA A 214 11.29 4.63 -17.37
CA ALA A 214 11.37 3.66 -16.30
C ALA A 214 10.38 4.02 -15.20
N VAL A 215 9.83 3.00 -14.55
CA VAL A 215 8.87 3.13 -13.46
C VAL A 215 9.42 2.38 -12.25
N ALA A 216 9.72 3.13 -11.18
CA ALA A 216 10.13 2.57 -9.91
C ALA A 216 8.89 2.09 -9.15
N LEU A 217 8.91 0.82 -8.73
CA LEU A 217 7.87 0.16 -7.95
C LEU A 217 8.29 -0.05 -6.49
#